data_AF-A0A969K0I8-F1
#
_entry.id   AF-A0A969K0I8-F1
#
_cell.length_a   1.000
_cell.length_b   1.000
_cell.length_c   1.000
_cell.angle_alpha   90.00
_cell.angle_beta   90.00
_cell.angle_gamma   90.00
#
_symmetry.space_group_name_H-M   'P 1'
#
loop_
_entity.id
_entity.type
_entity.pdbx_description
1 polymer ?
#
loop_
_entity_poly.entity_id
_entity_poly.type
_entity_poly.pdbx_seq_one_letter_code
_entity_poly.pdbx_strand_id
1 'polypeptide(L)'
;MLTSRRSWWNPALGLIQLSVDILSRPDSIWLLRRFVPTMTDDESAQIATTMADLPLALHLAGSYLARSADEMTPQLYLSQMHRGHG
;
A
#
# COMPACT_ATOMS: atom_id res chain seq x y z
N MET A 1 16.10 2.42 -16.64
CA MET A 1 14.74 1.91 -16.45
C MET A 1 13.89 3.07 -15.96
N LEU A 2 12.88 3.48 -16.74
CA LEU A 2 12.11 4.71 -16.53
C LEU A 2 10.63 4.31 -16.34
N THR A 3 10.09 4.40 -15.13
CA THR A 3 8.65 4.18 -14.90
C THR A 3 7.93 5.50 -15.10
N SER A 4 7.45 5.74 -16.32
CA SER A 4 6.75 6.97 -16.70
C SER A 4 5.29 6.89 -16.26
N ARG A 5 4.89 7.80 -15.37
CA ARG A 5 3.55 7.89 -14.76
C ARG A 5 2.64 8.75 -15.65
N ARG A 6 2.17 8.22 -16.79
CA ARG A 6 1.20 8.92 -17.63
C ARG A 6 0.09 7.98 -18.11
N SER A 7 -1.07 8.12 -17.49
CA SER A 7 -2.33 7.43 -17.76
C SER A 7 -2.87 7.76 -19.15
N TRP A 8 -2.38 7.08 -20.17
CA TRP A 8 -3.18 6.58 -21.28
C TRP A 8 -2.30 5.63 -22.09
N TRP A 9 -2.65 4.36 -22.25
CA TRP A 9 -2.09 3.64 -23.39
C TRP A 9 -3.04 2.64 -24.02
N ASN A 10 -2.91 2.66 -25.34
CA ASN A 10 -3.68 2.08 -26.40
C ASN A 10 -3.72 0.54 -26.31
N PRO A 11 -4.88 -0.11 -26.51
CA PRO A 11 -5.06 -1.57 -26.44
C PRO A 11 -4.26 -2.39 -27.50
N ALA A 12 -3.51 -1.73 -28.38
CA ALA A 12 -2.67 -2.39 -29.40
C ALA A 12 -1.35 -2.97 -28.87
N LEU A 13 -0.93 -2.59 -27.66
CA LEU A 13 0.18 -3.25 -26.97
C LEU A 13 -0.42 -4.43 -26.22
N GLY A 14 -0.07 -5.67 -26.60
CA GLY A 14 -0.46 -6.93 -25.96
C GLY A 14 0.01 -7.07 -24.50
N LEU A 15 -0.25 -6.05 -23.70
CA LEU A 15 -0.14 -6.01 -22.27
C LEU A 15 -1.35 -6.80 -21.78
N ILE A 16 -1.08 -8.04 -21.40
CA ILE A 16 -1.96 -8.80 -20.52
C ILE A 16 -2.29 -7.84 -19.38
N GLN A 17 -3.54 -7.39 -19.32
CA GLN A 17 -4.05 -6.64 -18.20
C GLN A 17 -4.00 -7.62 -17.04
N LEU A 18 -2.87 -7.62 -16.33
CA LEU A 18 -2.70 -8.40 -15.12
C LEU A 18 -3.68 -7.75 -14.15
N SER A 19 -4.90 -8.29 -14.06
CA SER A 19 -5.79 -8.00 -12.95
C SER A 19 -4.95 -8.22 -11.72
N VAL A 20 -4.55 -7.12 -11.09
CA VAL A 20 -3.83 -7.15 -9.83
C VAL A 20 -4.89 -7.63 -8.86
N ASP A 21 -4.96 -8.94 -8.72
CA ASP A 21 -5.94 -9.58 -7.85
C ASP A 21 -5.71 -9.04 -6.44
N ILE A 22 -6.82 -8.76 -5.77
CA ILE A 22 -6.82 -8.12 -4.48
C ILE A 22 -6.16 -9.10 -3.50
N LEU A 23 -5.21 -8.62 -2.70
CA LEU A 23 -4.57 -9.48 -1.72
C LEU A 23 -5.59 -9.85 -0.64
N SER A 24 -5.60 -11.10 -0.18
CA SER A 24 -6.48 -11.46 0.94
C SER A 24 -6.09 -10.65 2.17
N ARG A 25 -7.07 -10.16 2.95
CA ARG A 25 -6.83 -9.38 4.17
C ARG A 25 -5.71 -9.92 5.09
N PRO A 26 -5.63 -11.23 5.40
CA PRO A 26 -4.53 -11.77 6.21
C PRO A 26 -3.16 -11.66 5.53
N ASP A 27 -3.09 -11.81 4.21
CA ASP A 27 -1.84 -11.65 3.44
C ASP A 27 -1.43 -10.18 3.36
N SER A 28 -2.38 -9.25 3.25
CA SER A 28 -2.15 -7.80 3.34
C SER A 28 -1.53 -7.42 4.67
N ILE A 29 -2.09 -7.93 5.77
CA ILE A 29 -1.58 -7.72 7.12
C ILE A 29 -0.18 -8.33 7.28
N TRP A 30 0.02 -9.57 6.81
CA TRP A 30 1.31 -10.24 6.88
C TRP A 30 2.40 -9.47 6.13
N LEU A 31 2.10 -8.99 4.92
CA LEU A 31 3.01 -8.21 4.10
C LEU A 31 3.38 -6.90 4.79
N LEU A 32 2.40 -6.18 5.32
CA LEU A 32 2.64 -4.93 6.04
C LEU A 32 3.49 -5.14 7.31
N ARG A 33 3.22 -6.18 8.10
CA ARG A 33 4.02 -6.52 9.30
C ARG A 33 5.44 -6.97 8.95
N ARG A 34 5.67 -7.50 7.75
CA ARG A 34 7.02 -7.78 7.27
C ARG A 34 7.83 -6.51 7.01
N PHE A 35 7.18 -5.42 6.61
CA PHE A 35 7.84 -4.12 6.46
C PHE A 35 8.02 -3.41 7.82
N VAL A 36 7.00 -3.48 8.68
CA VAL A 36 7.00 -2.79 9.98
C VAL A 36 6.60 -3.78 11.09
N PRO A 37 7.57 -4.45 11.73
CA PRO A 37 7.28 -5.47 12.75
C PRO A 37 6.64 -4.90 14.03
N THR A 38 6.77 -3.59 14.25
CA THR A 38 6.16 -2.87 15.38
C THR A 38 4.67 -2.55 15.19
N MET A 39 4.12 -2.82 14.00
CA MET A 39 2.74 -2.48 13.65
C MET A 39 1.74 -3.48 14.23
N THR A 40 0.64 -2.97 14.76
CA THR A 40 -0.45 -3.80 15.31
C THR A 40 -1.38 -4.32 14.21
N ASP A 41 -2.13 -5.37 14.51
CA ASP A 41 -3.07 -5.99 13.56
C ASP A 41 -4.17 -5.02 13.11
N ASP A 42 -4.69 -4.21 14.03
CA ASP A 42 -5.71 -3.20 13.76
C ASP A 42 -5.21 -2.13 12.79
N GLU A 43 -4.00 -1.61 13.02
CA GLU A 43 -3.38 -0.64 12.11
C GLU A 43 -3.12 -1.22 10.73
N SER A 44 -2.67 -2.48 10.69
CA SER A 44 -2.45 -3.22 9.45
C SER A 44 -3.74 -3.38 8.67
N ALA A 45 -4.84 -3.72 9.35
CA ALA A 45 -6.15 -3.88 8.74
C ALA A 45 -6.72 -2.55 8.24
N GLN A 46 -6.51 -1.44 8.95
CA GLN A 46 -6.92 -0.10 8.54
C GLN A 46 -6.15 0.39 7.30
N ILE A 47 -4.83 0.20 7.29
CA ILE A 47 -4.00 0.54 6.12
C ILE A 47 -4.41 -0.33 4.94
N ALA A 48 -4.62 -1.63 5.15
CA ALA A 48 -5.05 -2.54 4.08
C ALA A 48 -6.41 -2.16 3.47
N THR A 49 -7.38 -1.82 4.33
CA THR A 49 -8.71 -1.36 3.89
C THR A 49 -8.60 -0.05 3.10
N THR A 50 -7.81 0.91 3.58
CA THR A 50 -7.58 2.21 2.91
C THR A 50 -6.92 2.02 1.54
N MET A 51 -6.03 1.03 1.42
CA MET A 51 -5.32 0.70 0.18
C MET A 51 -6.11 -0.27 -0.73
N ALA A 52 -7.38 -0.53 -0.40
CA ALA A 52 -8.26 -1.47 -1.10
C ALA A 52 -7.64 -2.86 -1.28
N ASP A 53 -6.81 -3.29 -0.32
CA ASP A 53 -6.08 -4.55 -0.34
C ASP A 53 -5.23 -4.77 -1.63
N LEU A 54 -4.87 -3.68 -2.34
CA LEU A 54 -4.09 -3.76 -3.55
C LEU A 54 -2.61 -4.04 -3.21
N PRO A 55 -2.00 -5.14 -3.71
CA PRO A 55 -0.61 -5.50 -3.42
C PRO A 55 0.39 -4.37 -3.67
N LEU A 56 0.21 -3.62 -4.76
CA LEU A 56 1.11 -2.52 -5.11
C LEU A 56 0.98 -1.32 -4.15
N ALA A 57 -0.25 -0.99 -3.74
CA ALA A 57 -0.50 0.10 -2.80
C ALA A 57 0.01 -0.25 -1.40
N LEU A 58 -0.22 -1.50 -0.96
CA LEU A 58 0.31 -2.07 0.27
C LEU A 58 1.84 -2.08 0.29
N HIS A 59 2.48 -2.48 -0.81
CA HIS A 59 3.93 -2.47 -0.93
C HIS A 59 4.49 -1.04 -0.85
N LEU A 60 3.84 -0.08 -1.49
CA LEU A 60 4.24 1.32 -1.42
C LEU A 60 4.12 1.86 0.01
N ALA A 61 2.97 1.65 0.65
CA ALA A 61 2.72 2.09 2.03
C ALA A 61 3.69 1.43 3.02
N GLY A 62 3.87 0.10 2.94
CA GLY A 62 4.81 -0.65 3.77
C GLY A 62 6.25 -0.20 3.57
N SER A 63 6.71 -0.03 2.33
CA SER A 63 8.07 0.45 2.04
C SER A 63 8.31 1.87 2.52
N TYR A 64 7.31 2.75 2.41
CA TYR A 64 7.37 4.12 2.91
C TYR A 64 7.47 4.15 4.43
N LEU A 65 6.62 3.39 5.12
CA LEU A 65 6.66 3.25 6.58
C LEU A 65 7.97 2.63 7.07
N ALA A 66 8.50 1.62 6.38
CA ALA A 66 9.79 1.02 6.72
C ALA A 66 10.96 2.00 6.53
N ARG A 67 10.92 2.81 5.47
CA ARG A 67 11.91 3.85 5.17
C ARG A 67 11.86 5.00 6.19
N SER A 68 10.65 5.36 6.62
CA SER A 68 10.39 6.47 7.52
C SER A 68 10.14 6.01 8.96
N ALA A 69 10.50 4.78 9.33
CA ALA A 69 10.16 4.21 10.64
C ALA A 69 10.70 5.01 11.84
N ASP A 70 11.78 5.78 11.64
CA ASP A 70 12.37 6.66 12.65
C ASP A 70 11.55 7.93 12.89
N GLU A 71 10.86 8.44 11.86
CA GLU A 71 10.13 9.71 11.87
C GLU A 71 8.59 9.54 11.83
N MET A 72 8.13 8.40 11.33
CA MET A 72 6.74 8.13 10.95
C MET A 72 6.30 6.76 11.46
N THR A 73 5.55 6.77 12.56
CA THR A 73 4.91 5.54 13.06
C THR A 73 3.63 5.23 12.28
N PRO A 74 3.20 3.96 12.26
CA PRO A 74 1.93 3.56 11.64
C PRO A 74 0.71 4.36 12.15
N GLN A 75 0.64 4.63 13.46
CA GLN A 75 -0.39 5.46 14.08
C GLN A 75 -0.40 6.88 13.50
N LEU A 76 0.78 7.48 13.33
CA LEU A 76 0.94 8.85 12.84
C LEU A 76 0.58 8.94 11.35
N TYR A 77 0.94 7.92 10.57
CA TYR A 77 0.56 7.77 9.17
C TYR A 77 -0.97 7.67 9.00
N LEU A 78 -1.63 6.82 9.80
CA LEU A 78 -3.10 6.73 9.84
C LEU A 78 -3.74 8.07 10.24
N SER A 79 -3.17 8.76 11.22
CA SER A 79 -3.66 10.08 11.66
C SER A 79 -3.60 11.13 10.54
N GLN A 80 -2.57 11.07 9.68
CA GLN A 80 -2.45 11.99 8.54
C GLN A 80 -3.46 11.68 7.42
N MET A 81 -3.71 10.39 7.13
CA MET A 81 -4.71 10.00 6.12
C MET A 81 -6.13 10.44 6.51
N HIS A 82 -6.50 10.31 7.79
CA HIS A 82 -7.79 10.79 8.29
C HIS A 82 -7.92 12.31 8.26
N ARG A 83 -6.81 13.06 8.36
CA ARG A 83 -6.81 14.53 8.31
C ARG A 83 -6.97 15.10 6.90
N GLY A 84 -6.56 14.36 5.87
CA GLY A 84 -6.66 14.80 4.46
C GLY A 84 -8.03 14.56 3.80
N HIS A 85 -8.97 13.95 4.52
CA HIS A 85 -10.28 13.51 4.00
C HIS A 85 -11.45 14.25 4.67
N GLY A 86 -11.32 15.57 4.85
CA GLY A 86 -12.35 16.48 5.39
C GLY A 86 -12.71 17.58 4.41
#